data_AF-A0A538HI15-F1
#
_entry.id   AF-A0A538HI15-F1
#
_cell.length_a   1.000
_cell.length_b   1.000
_cell.length_c   1.000
_cell.angle_alpha   90.00
_cell.angle_beta   90.00
_cell.angle_gamma   90.00
#
_symmetry.space_group_name_H-M   'P 1'
#
loop_
_entity.id
_entity.type
_entity.pdbx_description
1 polymer ?
#
loop_
_entity_poly.entity_id
_entity_poly.type
_entity_poly.pdbx_seq_one_letter_code
_entity_poly.pdbx_strand_id
1 'polypeptide(L)'
;MRARRRLIALCLAVGTALVFVAAAAAGNGGFAPETPYSPNAGRINDSYKLIALFTGIILILVEAALIAFVIRYRRRGRPRDAEGPQVRGHTRLELIWTAIPVLVLAAIGGYVFYKLPGIKDVPKARAAGQPVAVRVDAHQFYWQFTYPNGAVSIDELHAPVNKVVTLTISSHDVDHSWWIPELGGKFDAIPGKTNHTWFRTNRLGTYRGQCGEFCGIFHAAMAARVVVEPQAAYRRWLSTQAKAQLGRSEWVGVCAKCHGLKGQGDYGPTITASPILTDRKQLETIVRNGRDMPKVPGIMPPVADGWTKQQLDALFAYLGSHVVGGGAGGG
;
A
#
# COMPACT_ATOMS: atom_id res chain seq x y z
N MET A 1 -35.97 38.79 17.12
CA MET A 1 -34.70 39.07 16.40
C MET A 1 -33.51 38.18 16.80
N ARG A 2 -33.16 38.02 18.09
CA ARG A 2 -31.96 37.23 18.51
C ARG A 2 -32.02 35.74 18.15
N ALA A 3 -33.19 35.10 18.22
CA ALA A 3 -33.37 33.69 17.83
C ALA A 3 -33.15 33.45 16.34
N ARG A 4 -33.70 34.34 15.49
CA ARG A 4 -33.52 34.30 14.02
C ARG A 4 -32.05 34.49 13.62
N ARG A 5 -31.32 35.40 14.29
CA ARG A 5 -29.87 35.59 14.08
C ARG A 5 -29.04 34.37 14.51
N ARG A 6 -29.41 33.69 15.61
CA ARG A 6 -28.75 32.46 16.06
C ARG A 6 -29.01 31.28 15.12
N LEU A 7 -30.22 31.16 14.60
CA LEU A 7 -30.56 30.14 13.61
C LEU A 7 -29.78 30.33 12.31
N ILE A 8 -29.71 31.58 11.81
CA ILE A 8 -28.91 31.93 10.63
C ILE A 8 -27.43 31.64 10.85
N ALA A 9 -26.87 32.00 12.01
CA ALA A 9 -25.47 31.71 12.35
C ALA A 9 -25.19 30.21 12.45
N LEU A 10 -26.13 29.41 12.99
CA LEU A 10 -26.02 27.96 13.05
C LEU A 10 -26.09 27.32 11.65
N CYS A 11 -27.04 27.75 10.82
CA CYS A 11 -27.16 27.28 9.43
C CYS A 11 -25.92 27.64 8.60
N LEU A 12 -25.36 28.84 8.80
CA LEU A 12 -24.09 29.25 8.18
C LEU A 12 -22.93 28.41 8.69
N ALA A 13 -22.83 28.15 10.00
CA ALA A 13 -21.76 27.32 10.56
C ALA A 13 -21.83 25.86 10.05
N VAL A 14 -23.04 25.27 9.98
CA VAL A 14 -23.26 23.93 9.44
C VAL A 14 -22.98 23.90 7.94
N GLY A 15 -23.46 24.88 7.18
CA GLY A 15 -23.18 24.99 5.74
C GLY A 15 -21.68 25.11 5.46
N THR A 16 -20.98 25.96 6.20
CA THR A 16 -19.52 26.12 6.11
C THR A 16 -18.79 24.83 6.51
N ALA A 17 -19.21 24.15 7.58
CA ALA A 17 -18.65 22.85 7.97
C ALA A 17 -18.86 21.78 6.89
N LEU A 18 -20.03 21.71 6.26
CA LEU A 18 -20.31 20.78 5.16
C LEU A 18 -19.44 21.06 3.93
N VAL A 19 -19.18 22.32 3.61
CA VAL A 19 -18.26 22.72 2.54
C VAL A 19 -16.83 22.29 2.85
N PHE A 20 -16.36 22.47 4.09
CA PHE A 20 -15.04 22.01 4.51
C PHE A 20 -14.93 20.49 4.58
N VAL A 21 -16.01 19.76 4.88
CA VAL A 21 -16.05 18.29 4.85
C VAL A 21 -15.86 17.77 3.43
N ALA A 22 -16.49 18.39 2.43
CA ALA A 22 -16.31 17.99 1.02
C ALA A 22 -14.87 18.25 0.53
N ALA A 23 -14.28 19.40 0.89
CA ALA A 23 -12.90 19.73 0.56
C ALA A 23 -11.89 18.82 1.28
N ALA A 24 -12.12 18.52 2.57
CA ALA A 24 -11.29 17.60 3.35
C ALA A 24 -11.39 16.15 2.84
N ALA A 25 -12.58 15.71 2.42
CA ALA A 25 -12.78 14.40 1.82
C ALA A 25 -12.05 14.26 0.47
N ALA A 26 -12.03 15.33 -0.35
CA ALA A 26 -11.32 15.35 -1.62
C ALA A 26 -9.78 15.41 -1.45
N GLY A 27 -9.28 16.11 -0.43
CA GLY A 27 -7.85 16.28 -0.20
C GLY A 27 -7.11 15.07 0.38
N ASN A 28 -7.82 14.16 1.06
CA ASN A 28 -7.22 13.02 1.77
C ASN A 28 -7.27 11.67 1.04
N GLY A 29 -7.63 11.65 -0.26
CA GLY A 29 -7.80 10.39 -1.01
C GLY A 29 -9.13 9.67 -0.72
N GLY A 30 -10.12 10.36 -0.15
CA GLY A 30 -11.44 9.82 0.14
C GLY A 30 -11.57 9.16 1.52
N PHE A 31 -12.82 8.95 1.95
CA PHE A 31 -13.13 8.25 3.20
C PHE A 31 -13.09 6.72 3.02
N ALA A 32 -13.56 6.22 1.88
CA ALA A 32 -13.63 4.79 1.60
C ALA A 32 -12.34 4.26 0.96
N PRO A 33 -12.04 2.96 1.09
CA PRO A 33 -11.01 2.31 0.30
C PRO A 33 -11.21 2.55 -1.19
N GLU A 34 -10.11 2.46 -1.94
CA GLU A 34 -10.10 2.55 -3.40
C GLU A 34 -11.15 1.65 -4.05
N THR A 35 -11.54 2.02 -5.26
CA THR A 35 -12.53 1.25 -6.03
C THR A 35 -11.99 -0.16 -6.28
N PRO A 36 -12.68 -1.23 -5.84
CA PRO A 36 -12.13 -2.57 -5.90
C PRO A 36 -12.32 -3.18 -7.29
N TYR A 37 -11.24 -3.70 -7.86
CA TYR A 37 -11.24 -4.39 -9.16
C TYR A 37 -10.93 -5.89 -9.05
N SER A 38 -11.04 -6.44 -7.85
CA SER A 38 -10.90 -7.87 -7.57
C SER A 38 -11.93 -8.37 -6.55
N PRO A 39 -12.24 -9.69 -6.52
CA PRO A 39 -13.17 -10.24 -5.54
C PRO A 39 -12.73 -10.07 -4.08
N ASN A 40 -11.43 -10.20 -3.79
CA ASN A 40 -10.88 -10.02 -2.46
C ASN A 40 -10.91 -8.55 -2.03
N ALA A 41 -10.54 -7.60 -2.90
CA ALA A 41 -10.70 -6.16 -2.60
C ALA A 41 -12.17 -5.78 -2.41
N GLY A 42 -13.08 -6.35 -3.21
CA GLY A 42 -14.52 -6.13 -3.07
C GLY A 42 -15.05 -6.54 -1.70
N ARG A 43 -14.66 -7.72 -1.21
CA ARG A 43 -15.04 -8.21 0.13
C ARG A 43 -14.49 -7.36 1.28
N ILE A 44 -13.27 -6.83 1.11
CA ILE A 44 -12.66 -5.88 2.06
C ILE A 44 -13.48 -4.59 2.07
N ASN A 45 -13.79 -4.05 0.89
CA ASN A 45 -14.57 -2.81 0.76
C ASN A 45 -15.99 -2.95 1.30
N ASP A 46 -16.67 -4.08 1.05
CA ASP A 46 -17.98 -4.39 1.64
C ASP A 46 -17.94 -4.38 3.18
N SER A 47 -16.90 -5.00 3.76
CA SER A 47 -16.68 -5.05 5.21
C SER A 47 -16.42 -3.66 5.78
N TYR A 48 -15.59 -2.88 5.10
CA TYR A 48 -15.33 -1.49 5.46
C TYR A 48 -16.62 -0.67 5.49
N LYS A 49 -17.44 -0.74 4.42
CA LYS A 49 -18.69 0.03 4.32
C LYS A 49 -19.70 -0.33 5.40
N LEU A 50 -19.80 -1.63 5.75
CA LEU A 50 -20.67 -2.06 6.84
C LEU A 50 -20.21 -1.49 8.19
N ILE A 51 -18.90 -1.59 8.49
CA ILE A 51 -18.32 -1.06 9.72
C ILE A 51 -18.53 0.47 9.78
N ALA A 52 -18.20 1.16 8.69
CA ALA A 52 -18.36 2.61 8.58
C ALA A 52 -19.82 3.05 8.80
N LEU A 53 -20.81 2.28 8.33
CA LEU A 53 -22.23 2.54 8.58
C LEU A 53 -22.56 2.51 10.08
N PHE A 54 -22.19 1.43 10.78
CA PHE A 54 -22.43 1.31 12.23
C PHE A 54 -21.68 2.37 13.02
N THR A 55 -20.40 2.59 12.72
CA THR A 55 -19.58 3.63 13.35
C THR A 55 -20.18 5.02 13.12
N GLY A 56 -20.64 5.33 11.91
CA GLY A 56 -21.28 6.59 11.57
C GLY A 56 -22.58 6.83 12.37
N ILE A 57 -23.44 5.81 12.47
CA ILE A 57 -24.67 5.88 13.27
C ILE A 57 -24.34 6.14 14.75
N ILE A 58 -23.40 5.38 15.33
CA ILE A 58 -23.00 5.53 16.74
C ILE A 58 -22.41 6.91 16.98
N LEU A 59 -21.51 7.37 16.10
CA LEU A 59 -20.91 8.70 16.18
C LEU A 59 -21.98 9.79 16.19
N ILE A 60 -22.94 9.75 15.26
CA ILE A 60 -24.02 10.74 15.20
C ILE A 60 -24.86 10.71 16.47
N LEU A 61 -25.22 9.53 16.99
CA LEU A 61 -26.03 9.40 18.20
C LEU A 61 -25.31 9.95 19.44
N VAL A 62 -24.05 9.56 19.64
CA VAL A 62 -23.25 9.98 20.80
C VAL A 62 -22.96 11.47 20.75
N GLU A 63 -22.51 11.98 19.59
CA GLU A 63 -22.20 13.41 19.43
C GLU A 63 -23.46 14.27 19.53
N ALA A 64 -24.58 13.85 18.94
CA ALA A 64 -25.84 14.58 19.07
C ALA A 64 -26.32 14.64 20.53
N ALA A 65 -26.22 13.54 21.28
CA ALA A 65 -26.56 13.51 22.69
C ALA A 65 -25.63 14.41 23.52
N LEU A 66 -24.33 14.37 23.26
CA LEU A 66 -23.33 15.21 23.92
C LEU A 66 -23.61 16.69 23.66
N ILE A 67 -23.78 17.08 22.40
CA ILE A 67 -24.11 18.46 22.00
C ILE A 67 -25.44 18.89 22.64
N ALA A 68 -26.46 18.03 22.62
CA ALA A 68 -27.75 18.31 23.26
C ALA A 68 -27.58 18.56 24.76
N PHE A 69 -26.79 17.75 25.47
CA PHE A 69 -26.51 17.93 26.89
C PHE A 69 -25.70 19.20 27.17
N VAL A 70 -24.68 19.48 26.37
CA VAL A 70 -23.91 20.73 26.46
C VAL A 70 -24.86 21.93 26.33
N ILE A 71 -25.77 21.94 25.36
CA ILE A 71 -26.71 23.06 25.14
C ILE A 71 -27.80 23.15 26.23
N ARG A 72 -28.34 21.99 26.64
CA ARG A 72 -29.47 21.87 27.56
C ARG A 72 -29.07 22.12 29.01
N TYR A 73 -27.86 21.72 29.39
CA TYR A 73 -27.32 21.85 30.74
C TYR A 73 -26.26 22.95 30.87
N ARG A 74 -25.99 23.71 29.79
CA ARG A 74 -25.16 24.93 29.88
C ARG A 74 -25.66 25.86 30.98
N ARG A 75 -24.74 26.37 31.81
CA ARG A 75 -25.06 27.39 32.83
C ARG A 75 -25.69 28.63 32.18
N ARG A 76 -26.93 28.96 32.54
CA ARG A 76 -27.67 30.14 32.06
C ARG A 76 -27.97 31.10 33.22
N GLY A 77 -26.92 31.66 33.82
CA GLY A 77 -27.06 32.61 34.94
C GLY A 77 -27.39 31.98 36.29
N ARG A 78 -27.23 30.65 36.45
CA ARG A 78 -27.33 29.99 37.76
C ARG A 78 -26.16 30.40 38.66
N PRO A 79 -26.39 30.53 39.99
CA PRO A 79 -25.33 30.75 40.98
C PRO A 79 -24.19 29.72 40.85
N ARG A 80 -22.97 30.10 41.27
CA ARG A 80 -21.78 29.25 41.13
C ARG A 80 -21.85 28.00 42.01
N ASP A 81 -22.55 28.10 43.12
CA ASP A 81 -22.81 27.09 44.16
C ASP A 81 -24.08 26.26 43.89
N ALA A 82 -24.83 26.56 42.82
CA ALA A 82 -26.03 25.80 42.48
C ALA A 82 -25.66 24.40 41.96
N GLU A 83 -25.90 23.38 42.78
CA GLU A 83 -25.69 21.98 42.41
C GLU A 83 -26.82 21.42 41.54
N GLY A 84 -26.49 20.42 40.71
CA GLY A 84 -27.46 19.63 39.96
C GLY A 84 -28.10 18.52 40.80
N PRO A 85 -29.18 17.88 40.32
CA PRO A 85 -29.74 16.71 40.99
C PRO A 85 -28.70 15.60 41.15
N GLN A 86 -28.59 15.04 42.36
CA GLN A 86 -27.62 14.02 42.74
C GLN A 86 -28.08 12.61 42.29
N VAL A 87 -28.11 12.39 40.97
CA VAL A 87 -28.48 11.10 40.36
C VAL A 87 -27.25 10.20 40.28
N ARG A 88 -27.33 8.99 40.85
CA ARG A 88 -26.17 8.08 40.98
C ARG A 88 -26.11 6.93 39.98
N GLY A 89 -27.17 6.67 39.21
CA GLY A 89 -27.17 5.59 38.24
C GLY A 89 -28.57 5.25 37.72
N HIS A 90 -28.60 4.34 36.74
CA HIS A 90 -29.84 3.85 36.18
C HIS A 90 -29.61 2.47 35.56
N THR A 91 -29.78 1.41 36.35
CA THR A 91 -29.44 0.02 35.97
C THR A 91 -30.01 -0.42 34.62
N ARG A 92 -31.25 -0.02 34.28
CA ARG A 92 -31.82 -0.36 32.97
C ARG A 92 -31.08 0.31 31.81
N LEU A 93 -30.62 1.54 31.99
CA LEU A 93 -29.87 2.28 30.97
C LEU A 93 -28.46 1.69 30.83
N GLU A 94 -27.87 1.32 31.97
CA GLU A 94 -26.60 0.60 32.02
C GLU A 94 -26.64 -0.73 31.25
N LEU A 95 -27.68 -1.52 31.47
CA LEU A 95 -27.87 -2.77 30.72
C LEU A 95 -28.05 -2.52 29.21
N ILE A 96 -28.83 -1.51 28.83
CA ILE A 96 -29.07 -1.17 27.42
C ILE A 96 -27.78 -0.75 26.71
N TRP A 97 -27.02 0.19 27.29
CA TRP A 97 -25.80 0.69 26.65
C TRP A 97 -24.65 -0.32 26.67
N THR A 98 -24.75 -1.40 27.44
CA THR A 98 -23.78 -2.50 27.42
C THR A 98 -24.22 -3.57 26.42
N ALA A 99 -25.50 -3.94 26.43
CA ALA A 99 -26.03 -4.94 25.52
C ALA A 99 -25.97 -4.50 24.04
N ILE A 100 -26.31 -3.24 23.74
CA ILE A 100 -26.31 -2.75 22.35
C ILE A 100 -24.91 -2.86 21.70
N PRO A 101 -23.82 -2.33 22.28
CA PRO A 101 -22.48 -2.47 21.70
C PRO A 101 -22.04 -3.93 21.56
N VAL A 102 -22.37 -4.80 22.53
CA VAL A 102 -22.05 -6.23 22.44
C VAL A 102 -22.75 -6.87 21.23
N LEU A 103 -24.03 -6.60 21.03
CA LEU A 103 -24.79 -7.14 19.89
C LEU A 103 -24.28 -6.58 18.55
N VAL A 104 -23.95 -5.28 18.50
CA VAL A 104 -23.37 -4.66 17.30
C VAL A 104 -22.01 -5.28 16.96
N LEU A 105 -21.13 -5.45 17.94
CA LEU A 105 -19.82 -6.10 17.73
C LEU A 105 -19.97 -7.56 17.32
N ALA A 106 -20.91 -8.31 17.91
CA ALA A 106 -21.20 -9.68 17.50
C ALA A 106 -21.68 -9.76 16.04
N ALA A 107 -22.55 -8.84 15.62
CA ALA A 107 -23.03 -8.77 14.24
C ALA A 107 -21.91 -8.40 13.24
N ILE A 108 -21.10 -7.39 13.56
CA ILE A 108 -19.94 -6.98 12.75
C ILE A 108 -18.94 -8.13 12.66
N GLY A 109 -18.58 -8.73 13.79
CA GLY A 109 -17.66 -9.87 13.86
C GLY A 109 -18.15 -11.04 13.02
N GLY A 110 -19.41 -11.45 13.18
CA GLY A 110 -20.02 -12.51 12.38
C GLY A 110 -19.96 -12.24 10.87
N TYR A 111 -20.26 -11.01 10.44
CA TYR A 111 -20.17 -10.62 9.03
C TYR A 111 -18.73 -10.67 8.49
N VAL A 112 -17.75 -10.17 9.27
CA VAL A 112 -16.33 -10.19 8.88
C VAL A 112 -15.83 -11.63 8.76
N PHE A 113 -16.12 -12.48 9.75
CA PHE A 113 -15.73 -13.91 9.71
C PHE A 113 -16.39 -14.65 8.55
N TYR A 114 -17.61 -14.29 8.16
CA TYR A 114 -18.26 -14.83 6.97
C TYR A 114 -17.56 -14.43 5.66
N LYS A 115 -17.06 -13.19 5.54
CA LYS A 115 -16.36 -12.70 4.34
C LYS A 115 -14.91 -13.18 4.25
N LEU A 116 -14.27 -13.42 5.39
CA LEU A 116 -12.82 -13.68 5.54
C LEU A 116 -12.27 -14.83 4.67
N PRO A 117 -12.94 -15.99 4.53
CA PRO A 117 -12.44 -17.08 3.70
C PRO A 117 -12.20 -16.65 2.25
N GLY A 118 -13.11 -15.90 1.63
CA GLY A 118 -12.89 -15.44 0.25
C GLY A 118 -11.97 -14.22 0.11
N ILE A 119 -11.37 -13.74 1.21
CA ILE A 119 -10.25 -12.79 1.18
C ILE A 119 -8.94 -13.56 1.30
N LYS A 120 -8.85 -14.53 2.23
CA LYS A 120 -7.61 -15.27 2.53
C LYS A 120 -7.37 -16.45 1.59
N ASP A 121 -8.41 -17.23 1.30
CA ASP A 121 -8.28 -18.50 0.62
C ASP A 121 -8.21 -18.30 -0.89
N VAL A 122 -7.18 -18.87 -1.50
CA VAL A 122 -7.04 -18.88 -2.95
C VAL A 122 -8.22 -19.64 -3.56
N PRO A 123 -8.97 -19.05 -4.53
CA PRO A 123 -10.05 -19.76 -5.18
C PRO A 123 -9.54 -21.03 -5.86
N LYS A 124 -10.24 -22.15 -5.67
CA LYS A 124 -9.94 -23.41 -6.35
C LYS A 124 -9.83 -23.17 -7.87
N ALA A 125 -8.86 -23.82 -8.50
CA ALA A 125 -8.70 -23.78 -9.96
C ALA A 125 -10.02 -24.16 -10.64
N ARG A 126 -10.49 -23.31 -11.55
CA ARG A 126 -11.69 -23.54 -12.38
C ARG A 126 -11.25 -23.72 -13.85
N ALA A 127 -12.21 -23.82 -14.76
CA ALA A 127 -11.99 -23.86 -16.22
C ALA A 127 -11.03 -22.77 -16.77
N ALA A 128 -10.78 -21.70 -16.00
CA ALA A 128 -9.77 -20.69 -16.30
C ALA A 128 -8.31 -21.19 -16.13
N GLY A 129 -8.03 -22.45 -15.81
CA GLY A 129 -6.68 -23.01 -15.71
C GLY A 129 -5.98 -22.81 -14.35
N GLN A 130 -4.75 -23.32 -14.25
CA GLN A 130 -3.95 -23.24 -13.02
C GLN A 130 -3.61 -21.79 -12.65
N PRO A 131 -3.50 -21.47 -11.34
CA PRO A 131 -3.02 -20.16 -10.89
C PRO A 131 -1.62 -19.84 -11.42
N VAL A 132 -1.37 -18.55 -11.68
CA VAL A 132 -0.03 -18.04 -11.98
C VAL A 132 0.67 -17.77 -10.65
N ALA A 133 1.72 -18.53 -10.34
CA ALA A 133 2.51 -18.33 -9.14
C ALA A 133 3.65 -17.34 -9.39
N VAL A 134 3.72 -16.27 -8.60
CA VAL A 134 4.80 -15.28 -8.65
C VAL A 134 5.41 -15.14 -7.26
N ARG A 135 6.74 -15.23 -7.18
CA ARG A 135 7.47 -14.88 -5.97
C ARG A 135 7.72 -13.37 -5.95
N VAL A 136 7.45 -12.76 -4.81
CA VAL A 136 7.63 -11.33 -4.54
C VAL A 136 8.69 -11.22 -3.46
N ASP A 137 9.84 -10.65 -3.83
CA ASP A 137 10.91 -10.38 -2.90
C ASP A 137 11.02 -8.88 -2.67
N ALA A 138 10.96 -8.47 -1.41
CA ALA A 138 11.13 -7.08 -1.00
C ALA A 138 12.59 -6.77 -0.71
N HIS A 139 13.03 -5.61 -1.19
CA HIS A 139 14.35 -5.05 -0.92
C HIS A 139 14.21 -3.54 -0.67
N GLN A 140 15.11 -2.94 0.09
CA GLN A 140 15.25 -1.49 0.19
C GLN A 140 15.79 -0.94 -1.15
N PHE A 141 15.02 -0.23 -1.99
CA PHE A 141 13.61 0.17 -1.87
C PHE A 141 12.85 -0.15 -3.18
N TYR A 142 12.75 -1.44 -3.50
CA TYR A 142 12.14 -1.94 -4.74
C TYR A 142 11.52 -3.33 -4.55
N TRP A 143 10.70 -3.72 -5.51
CA TRP A 143 10.06 -5.04 -5.55
C TRP A 143 10.63 -5.89 -6.67
N GLN A 144 11.03 -7.12 -6.35
CA GLN A 144 11.43 -8.11 -7.34
C GLN A 144 10.31 -9.14 -7.53
N PHE A 145 9.94 -9.38 -8.79
CA PHE A 145 8.96 -10.39 -9.17
C PHE A 145 9.64 -11.51 -9.95
N THR A 146 9.62 -12.72 -9.41
CA THR A 146 10.15 -13.92 -10.09
C THR A 146 9.02 -14.83 -10.55
N TYR A 147 9.02 -15.19 -11.82
CA TYR A 147 7.99 -16.01 -12.48
C TYR A 147 8.42 -17.47 -12.58
N PRO A 148 7.48 -18.42 -12.82
CA PRO A 148 7.78 -19.85 -12.82
C PRO A 148 8.80 -20.29 -13.88
N ASN A 149 8.93 -19.53 -14.98
CA ASN A 149 9.92 -19.78 -16.02
C ASN A 149 11.31 -19.17 -15.74
N GLY A 150 11.51 -18.62 -14.53
CA GLY A 150 12.74 -17.94 -14.13
C GLY A 150 12.88 -16.51 -14.63
N ALA A 151 11.87 -15.95 -15.33
CA ALA A 151 11.87 -14.54 -15.66
C ALA A 151 11.83 -13.68 -14.38
N VAL A 152 12.51 -12.54 -14.40
CA VAL A 152 12.55 -11.58 -13.31
C VAL A 152 12.12 -10.21 -13.83
N SER A 153 11.40 -9.46 -12.99
CA SER A 153 11.02 -8.07 -13.24
C SER A 153 11.18 -7.26 -11.96
N ILE A 154 11.62 -6.01 -12.12
CA ILE A 154 11.79 -5.05 -11.02
C ILE A 154 10.68 -4.00 -11.10
N ASP A 155 9.99 -3.78 -9.99
CA ASP A 155 8.87 -2.85 -9.79
C ASP A 155 7.67 -3.00 -10.74
N GLU A 156 7.68 -3.99 -11.64
CA GLU A 156 6.58 -4.28 -12.56
C GLU A 156 6.12 -5.74 -12.43
N LEU A 157 4.96 -5.93 -11.81
CA LEU A 157 4.28 -7.21 -11.76
C LEU A 157 3.34 -7.35 -12.96
N HIS A 158 3.67 -8.24 -13.88
CA HIS A 158 2.83 -8.60 -15.02
C HIS A 158 1.89 -9.73 -14.65
N ALA A 159 0.63 -9.61 -15.07
CA ALA A 159 -0.41 -10.58 -14.75
C ALA A 159 -1.39 -10.76 -15.92
N PRO A 160 -1.83 -11.99 -16.23
CA PRO A 160 -2.87 -12.19 -17.22
C PRO A 160 -4.25 -11.88 -16.64
N VAL A 161 -5.08 -11.17 -17.42
CA VAL A 161 -6.48 -10.91 -17.08
C VAL A 161 -7.27 -12.22 -16.92
N ASN A 162 -8.29 -12.22 -16.05
CA ASN A 162 -9.18 -13.36 -15.78
C ASN A 162 -8.51 -14.62 -15.20
N LYS A 163 -7.25 -14.53 -14.77
CA LYS A 163 -6.53 -15.60 -14.08
C LYS A 163 -6.33 -15.26 -12.62
N VAL A 164 -6.24 -16.31 -11.80
CA VAL A 164 -5.81 -16.17 -10.40
C VAL A 164 -4.29 -16.05 -10.41
N VAL A 165 -3.78 -15.01 -9.76
CA VAL A 165 -2.35 -14.81 -9.51
C VAL A 165 -2.12 -15.04 -8.03
N THR A 166 -1.27 -16.00 -7.68
CA THR A 166 -0.85 -16.27 -6.31
C THR A 166 0.52 -15.69 -6.08
N LEU A 167 0.68 -14.96 -4.98
CA LEU A 167 1.90 -14.28 -4.61
C LEU A 167 2.50 -14.95 -3.37
N THR A 168 3.77 -15.31 -3.46
CA THR A 168 4.59 -15.77 -2.33
C THR A 168 5.54 -14.66 -1.96
N ILE A 169 5.37 -14.07 -0.78
CA ILE A 169 5.98 -12.80 -0.38
C ILE A 169 7.01 -13.05 0.73
N SER A 170 8.22 -12.53 0.53
CA SER A 170 9.33 -12.54 1.49
C SER A 170 10.16 -11.26 1.38
N SER A 171 11.00 -11.00 2.39
CA SER A 171 11.97 -9.89 2.38
C SER A 171 13.40 -10.41 2.52
N HIS A 172 14.35 -9.69 1.91
CA HIS A 172 15.79 -9.91 2.03
C HIS A 172 16.47 -9.01 3.06
N ASP A 173 15.78 -7.99 3.59
CA ASP A 173 16.40 -7.01 4.50
C ASP A 173 15.54 -6.69 5.74
N VAL A 174 14.62 -5.73 5.65
CA VAL A 174 13.74 -5.27 6.74
C VAL A 174 12.30 -5.67 6.46
N ASP A 175 11.38 -5.35 7.37
CA ASP A 175 9.96 -5.54 7.12
C ASP A 175 9.46 -4.58 6.04
N HIS A 176 8.70 -5.12 5.08
CA HIS A 176 7.94 -4.36 4.09
C HIS A 176 6.49 -4.85 4.09
N SER A 177 5.63 -4.24 3.27
CA SER A 177 4.28 -4.77 3.05
C SER A 177 3.83 -4.57 1.61
N TRP A 178 3.68 -5.66 0.87
CA TRP A 178 3.24 -5.61 -0.51
C TRP A 178 1.75 -5.27 -0.56
N TRP A 179 1.40 -4.19 -1.27
CA TRP A 179 0.03 -3.74 -1.35
C TRP A 179 -0.36 -3.30 -2.77
N ILE A 180 -1.50 -3.82 -3.23
CA ILE A 180 -2.18 -3.38 -4.46
C ILE A 180 -3.58 -2.88 -4.04
N PRO A 181 -3.74 -1.59 -3.70
CA PRO A 181 -4.97 -1.06 -3.08
C PRO A 181 -6.27 -1.46 -3.78
N GLU A 182 -6.26 -1.46 -5.11
CA GLU A 182 -7.42 -1.77 -5.93
C GLU A 182 -7.69 -3.28 -6.09
N LEU A 183 -6.69 -4.13 -5.82
CA LEU A 183 -6.75 -5.57 -6.10
C LEU A 183 -6.66 -6.46 -4.85
N GLY A 184 -6.34 -5.93 -3.66
CA GLY A 184 -6.33 -6.73 -2.44
C GLY A 184 -5.83 -5.98 -1.20
N GLY A 185 -5.88 -6.68 -0.07
CA GLY A 185 -5.26 -6.22 1.18
C GLY A 185 -3.72 -6.28 1.10
N LYS A 186 -3.06 -5.54 1.98
CA LYS A 186 -1.60 -5.59 2.12
C LYS A 186 -1.16 -6.88 2.82
N PHE A 187 0.00 -7.40 2.45
CA PHE A 187 0.62 -8.57 3.08
C PHE A 187 2.09 -8.29 3.33
N ASP A 188 2.51 -8.50 4.58
CA ASP A 188 3.84 -8.13 5.02
C ASP A 188 4.90 -9.06 4.41
N ALA A 189 6.02 -8.48 4.01
CA ALA A 189 7.20 -9.19 3.56
C ALA A 189 8.20 -9.14 4.72
N ILE A 190 8.40 -10.27 5.39
CA ILE A 190 9.13 -10.35 6.65
C ILE A 190 10.38 -11.21 6.43
N PRO A 191 11.59 -10.74 6.80
CA PRO A 191 12.79 -11.57 6.72
C PRO A 191 12.62 -12.90 7.46
N GLY A 192 12.98 -14.01 6.80
CA GLY A 192 12.88 -15.35 7.37
C GLY A 192 11.46 -15.93 7.49
N LYS A 193 10.42 -15.22 7.01
CA LYS A 193 9.05 -15.74 6.92
C LYS A 193 8.48 -15.54 5.53
N THR A 194 7.69 -16.52 5.10
CA THR A 194 7.00 -16.45 3.81
C THR A 194 5.51 -16.25 4.05
N ASN A 195 4.97 -15.19 3.48
CA ASN A 195 3.53 -14.92 3.46
C ASN A 195 2.96 -15.22 2.07
N HIS A 196 1.65 -15.43 2.01
CA HIS A 196 0.95 -15.72 0.76
C HIS A 196 -0.28 -14.85 0.61
N THR A 197 -0.53 -14.43 -0.62
CA THR A 197 -1.77 -13.76 -0.99
C THR A 197 -2.13 -14.08 -2.44
N TRP A 198 -3.26 -13.57 -2.90
CA TRP A 198 -3.69 -13.75 -4.27
C TRP A 198 -4.53 -12.57 -4.73
N PHE A 199 -4.65 -12.42 -6.04
CA PHE A 199 -5.65 -11.55 -6.64
C PHE A 199 -6.14 -12.14 -7.96
N ARG A 200 -7.28 -11.62 -8.41
CA ARG A 200 -7.81 -11.86 -9.75
C ARG A 200 -8.59 -10.63 -10.17
N THR A 201 -8.34 -10.12 -11.36
CA THR A 201 -9.14 -9.06 -11.98
C THR A 201 -9.61 -9.49 -13.36
N ASN A 202 -10.77 -8.98 -13.77
CA ASN A 202 -11.30 -9.12 -15.12
C ASN A 202 -11.08 -7.85 -15.96
N ARG A 203 -10.38 -6.86 -15.42
CA ARG A 203 -10.09 -5.58 -16.09
C ARG A 203 -8.63 -5.48 -16.47
N LEU A 204 -8.39 -5.19 -17.74
CA LEU A 204 -7.08 -4.81 -18.27
C LEU A 204 -6.69 -3.44 -17.72
N GLY A 205 -5.39 -3.21 -17.59
CA GLY A 205 -4.86 -1.91 -17.18
C GLY A 205 -3.63 -2.02 -16.29
N THR A 206 -3.16 -0.87 -15.82
CA THR A 206 -2.06 -0.77 -14.86
C THR A 206 -2.59 -0.29 -13.53
N TYR A 207 -2.34 -1.06 -12.48
CA TYR A 207 -2.74 -0.76 -11.11
C TYR A 207 -1.51 -0.34 -10.31
N ARG A 208 -1.72 0.48 -9.27
CA ARG A 208 -0.63 0.90 -8.37
C ARG A 208 -0.26 -0.24 -7.42
N GLY A 209 1.02 -0.61 -7.39
CA GLY A 209 1.63 -1.38 -6.33
C GLY A 209 2.47 -0.47 -5.42
N GLN A 210 2.58 -0.78 -4.13
CA GLN A 210 3.37 0.01 -3.20
C GLN A 210 3.76 -0.76 -1.94
N CYS A 211 4.74 -0.21 -1.22
CA CYS A 211 5.02 -0.59 0.16
C CYS A 211 4.02 0.05 1.13
N GLY A 212 3.46 -0.76 2.03
CA GLY A 212 2.55 -0.35 3.10
C GLY A 212 3.11 -0.55 4.51
N GLU A 213 4.44 -0.67 4.65
CA GLU A 213 5.15 -0.77 5.93
C GLU A 213 6.40 0.10 5.88
N PHE A 214 6.66 0.88 6.93
CA PHE A 214 7.77 1.83 6.91
C PHE A 214 9.11 1.08 6.89
N CYS A 215 9.76 1.07 5.74
CA CYS A 215 10.98 0.28 5.50
C CYS A 215 12.26 1.13 5.42
N GLY A 216 12.19 2.42 5.76
CA GLY A 216 13.33 3.34 5.78
C GLY A 216 13.11 4.63 5.00
N ILE A 217 14.19 5.39 4.78
CA ILE A 217 14.11 6.77 4.26
C ILE A 217 13.49 6.90 2.86
N PHE A 218 13.61 5.86 2.02
CA PHE A 218 12.99 5.81 0.68
C PHE A 218 11.69 5.02 0.64
N HIS A 219 11.07 4.77 1.79
CA HIS A 219 9.78 4.06 1.87
C HIS A 219 8.73 4.64 0.91
N ALA A 220 8.58 5.97 0.86
CA ALA A 220 7.60 6.62 -0.01
C ALA A 220 7.87 6.43 -1.51
N ALA A 221 9.13 6.18 -1.90
CA ALA A 221 9.54 5.93 -3.28
C ALA A 221 9.45 4.44 -3.67
N MET A 222 9.13 3.55 -2.72
CA MET A 222 8.99 2.11 -2.94
C MET A 222 7.64 1.76 -3.59
N ALA A 223 7.42 2.33 -4.77
CA ALA A 223 6.26 2.09 -5.62
C ALA A 223 6.55 1.01 -6.66
N ALA A 224 5.49 0.37 -7.13
CA ALA A 224 5.50 -0.60 -8.20
C ALA A 224 4.26 -0.43 -9.08
N ARG A 225 4.19 -1.18 -10.18
CA ARG A 225 3.05 -1.24 -11.08
C ARG A 225 2.64 -2.68 -11.28
N VAL A 226 1.33 -2.90 -11.33
CA VAL A 226 0.76 -4.21 -11.68
C VAL A 226 0.12 -4.08 -13.06
N VAL A 227 0.77 -4.66 -14.06
CA VAL A 227 0.34 -4.61 -15.47
C VAL A 227 -0.52 -5.83 -15.76
N VAL A 228 -1.83 -5.61 -15.89
CA VAL A 228 -2.79 -6.66 -16.22
C VAL A 228 -3.09 -6.62 -17.70
N GLU A 229 -2.72 -7.68 -18.39
CA GLU A 229 -2.69 -7.74 -19.84
C GLU A 229 -3.40 -8.98 -20.41
N PRO A 230 -3.72 -8.99 -21.72
CA PRO A 230 -4.27 -10.17 -22.36
C PRO A 230 -3.29 -11.36 -22.29
N GLN A 231 -3.81 -12.59 -22.19
CA GLN A 231 -3.00 -13.81 -22.06
C GLN A 231 -1.91 -13.97 -23.14
N ALA A 232 -2.16 -13.50 -24.37
CA ALA A 232 -1.18 -13.54 -25.44
C ALA A 232 -0.01 -12.55 -25.21
N ALA A 233 -0.32 -11.34 -24.76
CA ALA A 233 0.69 -10.34 -24.40
C ALA A 233 1.53 -10.82 -23.21
N TYR A 234 0.87 -11.33 -22.17
CA TYR A 234 1.55 -11.84 -20.96
C TYR A 234 2.54 -12.96 -21.32
N ARG A 235 2.12 -13.92 -22.16
CA ARG A 235 3.00 -15.00 -22.63
C ARG A 235 4.17 -14.48 -23.44
N ARG A 236 3.94 -13.51 -24.34
CA ARG A 236 5.00 -12.87 -25.12
C ARG A 236 5.99 -12.18 -24.18
N TRP A 237 5.51 -11.40 -23.22
CA TRP A 237 6.35 -10.72 -22.24
C TRP A 237 7.22 -11.71 -21.45
N LEU A 238 6.61 -12.77 -20.90
CA LEU A 238 7.31 -13.85 -20.18
C LEU A 238 8.43 -14.50 -21.01
N SER A 239 8.18 -14.71 -22.31
CA SER A 239 9.09 -15.47 -23.17
C SER A 239 10.28 -14.67 -23.70
N THR A 240 10.13 -13.35 -23.88
CA THR A 240 11.13 -12.53 -24.58
C THR A 240 11.42 -11.22 -23.88
N GLN A 241 10.39 -10.44 -23.58
CA GLN A 241 10.55 -9.06 -23.13
C GLN A 241 11.15 -8.96 -21.74
N ALA A 242 10.75 -9.83 -20.80
CA ALA A 242 11.29 -9.84 -19.45
C ALA A 242 12.82 -9.98 -19.44
N LYS A 243 13.36 -10.93 -20.23
CA LYS A 243 14.82 -11.12 -20.36
C LYS A 243 15.50 -9.93 -21.06
N ALA A 244 14.90 -9.41 -22.12
CA ALA A 244 15.46 -8.29 -22.88
C ALA A 244 15.50 -6.98 -22.08
N GLN A 245 14.57 -6.81 -21.14
CA GLN A 245 14.43 -5.60 -20.33
C GLN A 245 15.10 -5.70 -18.95
N LEU A 246 15.62 -6.87 -18.57
CA LEU A 246 16.11 -7.14 -17.23
C LEU A 246 17.14 -6.10 -16.74
N GLY A 247 18.23 -5.90 -17.49
CA GLY A 247 19.28 -4.94 -17.10
C GLY A 247 18.79 -3.49 -17.01
N ARG A 248 17.82 -3.11 -17.86
CA ARG A 248 17.16 -1.80 -17.76
C ARG A 248 16.31 -1.70 -16.50
N SER A 249 15.54 -2.73 -16.19
CA SER A 249 14.67 -2.77 -15.01
C SER A 249 15.48 -2.74 -13.71
N GLU A 250 16.61 -3.43 -13.67
CA GLU A 250 17.56 -3.41 -12.56
C GLU A 250 18.18 -2.03 -12.39
N TRP A 251 18.66 -1.41 -13.49
CA TRP A 251 19.19 -0.06 -13.41
C TRP A 251 18.13 0.95 -12.95
N VAL A 252 16.97 1.00 -13.60
CA VAL A 252 15.94 2.02 -13.34
C VAL A 252 15.29 1.81 -11.97
N GLY A 253 14.91 0.58 -11.64
CA GLY A 253 14.16 0.23 -10.44
C GLY A 253 15.01 0.06 -9.18
N VAL A 254 16.32 -0.14 -9.31
CA VAL A 254 17.22 -0.36 -8.16
C VAL A 254 18.27 0.75 -8.04
N CYS A 255 19.09 0.93 -9.07
CA CYS A 255 20.25 1.83 -8.98
C CYS A 255 19.86 3.30 -9.11
N ALA A 256 19.08 3.63 -10.15
CA ALA A 256 18.74 5.00 -10.53
C ALA A 256 17.76 5.67 -9.56
N LYS A 257 17.08 4.88 -8.72
CA LYS A 257 16.25 5.41 -7.61
C LYS A 257 17.08 6.20 -6.60
N CYS A 258 18.34 5.80 -6.39
CA CYS A 258 19.26 6.48 -5.48
C CYS A 258 20.34 7.27 -6.23
N HIS A 259 20.80 6.77 -7.38
CA HIS A 259 22.00 7.24 -8.07
C HIS A 259 21.75 7.70 -9.52
N GLY A 260 20.58 8.27 -9.83
CA GLY A 260 20.20 8.65 -11.19
C GLY A 260 21.30 9.41 -11.95
N LEU A 261 21.26 9.38 -13.30
CA LEU A 261 22.37 9.81 -14.16
C LEU A 261 22.88 11.24 -13.90
N LYS A 262 22.02 12.12 -13.39
CA LYS A 262 22.35 13.51 -13.00
C LYS A 262 22.32 13.73 -11.47
N GLY A 263 22.44 12.68 -10.66
CA GLY A 263 22.21 12.72 -9.22
C GLY A 263 20.73 12.76 -8.82
N GLN A 264 19.83 12.32 -9.71
CA GLN A 264 18.40 12.22 -9.40
C GLN A 264 18.15 11.07 -8.41
N GLY A 265 17.19 11.25 -7.50
CA GLY A 265 16.91 10.29 -6.44
C GLY A 265 17.33 10.74 -5.05
N ASP A 266 17.89 11.95 -4.90
CA ASP A 266 18.07 12.71 -3.65
C ASP A 266 18.78 12.00 -2.47
N TYR A 267 19.52 10.91 -2.74
CA TYR A 267 20.16 10.12 -1.68
C TYR A 267 21.57 9.66 -2.02
N GLY A 268 21.72 8.94 -3.12
CA GLY A 268 23.01 8.49 -3.59
C GLY A 268 23.77 9.61 -4.31
N PRO A 269 25.11 9.62 -4.26
CA PRO A 269 25.89 10.48 -5.14
C PRO A 269 25.64 10.10 -6.61
N THR A 270 25.91 11.03 -7.52
CA THR A 270 26.02 10.68 -8.94
C THR A 270 27.15 9.67 -9.15
N ILE A 271 26.89 8.60 -9.90
CA ILE A 271 27.84 7.51 -10.13
C ILE A 271 28.25 7.36 -11.59
N THR A 272 27.80 8.24 -12.49
CA THR A 272 28.07 8.14 -13.93
C THR A 272 29.57 8.14 -14.28
N ALA A 273 30.40 8.84 -13.50
CA ALA A 273 31.86 8.85 -13.67
C ALA A 273 32.60 7.81 -12.78
N SER A 274 31.86 6.96 -12.04
CA SER A 274 32.48 6.02 -11.11
C SER A 274 33.16 4.86 -11.84
N PRO A 275 34.43 4.55 -11.56
CA PRO A 275 35.12 3.40 -12.16
C PRO A 275 34.48 2.06 -11.79
N ILE A 276 33.70 2.02 -10.70
CA ILE A 276 32.94 0.84 -10.27
C ILE A 276 31.95 0.39 -11.35
N LEU A 277 31.38 1.31 -12.13
CA LEU A 277 30.43 0.94 -13.19
C LEU A 277 31.06 0.09 -14.31
N THR A 278 32.39 0.17 -14.46
CA THR A 278 33.15 -0.60 -15.46
C THR A 278 33.92 -1.78 -14.88
N ASP A 279 34.11 -1.83 -13.55
CA ASP A 279 34.73 -2.97 -12.87
C ASP A 279 33.66 -3.92 -12.33
N ARG A 280 33.47 -5.03 -13.03
CA ARG A 280 32.47 -6.04 -12.69
C ARG A 280 32.62 -6.59 -11.27
N LYS A 281 33.85 -6.84 -10.82
CA LYS A 281 34.09 -7.48 -9.52
C LYS A 281 33.79 -6.50 -8.40
N GLN A 282 34.21 -5.24 -8.56
CA GLN A 282 33.88 -4.18 -7.60
C GLN A 282 32.39 -3.89 -7.57
N LEU A 283 31.73 -3.82 -8.74
CA LEU A 283 30.29 -3.63 -8.83
C LEU A 283 29.55 -4.74 -8.08
N GLU A 284 29.86 -6.01 -8.36
CA GLU A 284 29.22 -7.14 -7.69
C GLU A 284 29.45 -7.09 -6.17
N THR A 285 30.68 -6.76 -5.73
CA THR A 285 31.00 -6.66 -4.31
C THR A 285 30.16 -5.60 -3.61
N ILE A 286 30.00 -4.41 -4.20
CA ILE A 286 29.27 -3.32 -3.55
C ILE A 286 27.75 -3.54 -3.56
N VAL A 287 27.19 -4.09 -4.65
CA VAL A 287 25.72 -4.31 -4.71
C VAL A 287 25.27 -5.46 -3.82
N ARG A 288 26.13 -6.46 -3.57
CA ARG A 288 25.81 -7.61 -2.70
C ARG A 288 26.00 -7.32 -1.23
N ASN A 289 27.03 -6.55 -0.88
CA ASN A 289 27.36 -6.30 0.52
C ASN A 289 26.86 -4.94 1.03
N GLY A 290 26.42 -4.06 0.13
CA GLY A 290 26.15 -2.67 0.47
C GLY A 290 27.42 -1.90 0.81
N ARG A 291 27.25 -0.72 1.39
CA ARG A 291 28.35 0.11 1.89
C ARG A 291 27.89 0.92 3.10
N ASP A 292 28.73 0.94 4.13
CA ASP A 292 28.58 1.82 5.28
C ASP A 292 29.44 3.08 5.13
N MET A 293 29.00 4.18 5.78
CA MET A 293 29.83 5.36 6.02
C MET A 293 30.13 5.50 7.53
N PRO A 294 31.28 6.09 7.91
CA PRO A 294 31.56 6.37 9.31
C PRO A 294 30.41 7.19 9.93
N LYS A 295 29.82 6.67 11.01
CA LYS A 295 28.65 7.22 11.74
C LYS A 295 27.26 7.04 11.10
N VAL A 296 27.16 6.49 9.88
CA VAL A 296 25.88 6.17 9.22
C VAL A 296 25.94 4.73 8.69
N PRO A 297 25.64 3.73 9.55
CA PRO A 297 25.51 2.35 9.10
C PRO A 297 24.34 2.21 8.12
N GLY A 298 24.49 1.37 7.10
CA GLY A 298 23.45 1.04 6.12
C GLY A 298 23.16 2.15 5.10
N ILE A 299 24.10 3.07 4.84
CA ILE A 299 23.86 4.17 3.89
C ILE A 299 23.62 3.66 2.46
N MET A 300 24.18 2.52 2.08
CA MET A 300 23.80 1.79 0.89
C MET A 300 23.46 0.36 1.31
N PRO A 301 22.18 -0.06 1.27
CA PRO A 301 21.81 -1.43 1.60
C PRO A 301 22.36 -2.42 0.56
N PRO A 302 22.45 -3.72 0.88
CA PRO A 302 22.81 -4.77 -0.07
C PRO A 302 21.67 -4.99 -1.09
N VAL A 303 21.58 -4.08 -2.06
CA VAL A 303 20.46 -4.03 -3.01
C VAL A 303 20.34 -5.25 -3.92
N ALA A 304 21.41 -6.03 -4.09
CA ALA A 304 21.43 -7.22 -4.94
C ALA A 304 21.61 -8.52 -4.13
N ASP A 305 21.25 -8.51 -2.84
CA ASP A 305 21.13 -9.77 -2.10
C ASP A 305 20.13 -10.71 -2.80
N GLY A 306 20.45 -12.00 -2.87
CA GLY A 306 19.64 -12.99 -3.58
C GLY A 306 19.65 -12.90 -5.12
N TRP A 307 20.35 -11.94 -5.75
CA TRP A 307 20.40 -11.84 -7.21
C TRP A 307 21.18 -12.98 -7.86
N THR A 308 20.63 -13.48 -8.96
CA THR A 308 21.25 -14.51 -9.80
C THR A 308 22.41 -13.96 -10.62
N LYS A 309 23.25 -14.86 -11.16
CA LYS A 309 24.30 -14.48 -12.12
C LYS A 309 23.72 -13.77 -13.36
N GLN A 310 22.57 -14.23 -13.85
CA GLN A 310 21.90 -13.64 -15.01
C GLN A 310 21.49 -12.19 -14.77
N GLN A 311 21.03 -11.87 -13.55
CA GLN A 311 20.70 -10.49 -13.16
C GLN A 311 21.94 -9.60 -13.19
N LEU A 312 23.03 -10.01 -12.53
CA LEU A 312 24.28 -9.25 -12.58
C LEU A 312 24.85 -9.10 -14.00
N ASP A 313 24.77 -10.14 -14.83
CA ASP A 313 25.15 -10.09 -16.25
C ASP A 313 24.32 -9.04 -17.02
N ALA A 314 23.01 -9.02 -16.81
CA ALA A 314 22.09 -8.12 -17.49
C ALA A 314 22.32 -6.66 -17.06
N LEU A 315 22.45 -6.40 -15.75
CA LEU A 315 22.79 -5.08 -15.23
C LEU A 315 24.12 -4.59 -15.82
N PHE A 316 25.17 -5.41 -15.78
CA PHE A 316 26.50 -5.00 -16.28
C PHE A 316 26.48 -4.70 -17.77
N ALA A 317 25.80 -5.53 -18.58
CA ALA A 317 25.62 -5.29 -20.01
C ALA A 317 24.86 -3.98 -20.29
N TYR A 318 23.82 -3.68 -19.50
CA TYR A 318 23.05 -2.44 -19.63
C TYR A 318 23.89 -1.21 -19.25
N LEU A 319 24.65 -1.28 -18.15
CA LEU A 319 25.55 -0.21 -17.71
C LEU A 319 26.55 0.17 -18.81
N GLY A 320 27.23 -0.82 -19.40
CA GLY A 320 28.23 -0.58 -20.44
C GLY A 320 27.64 0.07 -21.69
N SER A 321 26.44 -0.35 -22.11
CA SER A 321 25.83 0.11 -23.35
C SER A 321 25.04 1.42 -23.24
N HIS A 322 24.43 1.71 -22.08
CA HIS A 322 23.46 2.82 -21.93
C HIS A 322 23.84 3.85 -20.88
N VAL A 323 24.68 3.51 -19.90
CA VAL A 323 25.04 4.42 -18.80
C VAL A 323 26.44 4.98 -19.00
N VAL A 324 27.43 4.11 -19.23
CA VAL A 324 28.83 4.51 -19.43
C VAL A 324 29.10 4.84 -20.91
N GLY A 325 28.68 3.97 -21.84
CA GLY A 325 28.90 4.16 -23.28
C GLY A 325 27.98 5.20 -23.95
N GLY A 326 26.81 5.49 -23.35
CA GLY A 326 25.82 6.42 -23.92
C GLY A 326 26.10 7.91 -23.65
N GLY A 327 27.03 8.24 -22.75
CA GLY A 327 27.37 9.62 -22.39
C GLY A 327 28.23 10.38 -23.40
N ALA A 328 28.78 9.69 -24.42
CA ALA A 328 29.70 10.29 -25.39
C ALA A 328 29.02 10.86 -26.67
N GLY A 329 27.68 10.90 -26.73
CA GLY A 329 26.94 11.14 -27.98
C GLY A 329 25.93 12.30 -27.99
N GLY A 330 26.02 13.27 -27.07
CA GLY A 330 25.10 14.41 -27.03
C GLY A 330 25.83 15.73 -26.83
N GLY A 331 26.47 16.21 -27.90
CA GLY A 331 26.82 17.62 -28.08
C GLY A 331 25.65 18.43 -28.63
#